data_AF-A0A3N5XCE9-F1
#
_entry.id   AF-A0A3N5XCE9-F1
#
_cell.length_a   1.000
_cell.length_b   1.000
_cell.length_c   1.000
_cell.angle_alpha   90.00
_cell.angle_beta   90.00
_cell.angle_gamma   90.00
#
_symmetry.space_group_name_H-M   'P 1'
#
loop_
_entity.id
_entity.type
_entity.pdbx_description
1 polymer ?
#
loop_
_entity_poly.entity_id
_entity_poly.type
_entity_poly.pdbx_seq_one_letter_code
_entity_poly.pdbx_strand_id
1 'polypeptide(L)'
;TTNGLWGRGPIQVAKDNIGLGLAAEKFGAKFFKKGGNLKSVIETPGHLGDKEFREWKARWEEFYTGEMGDHVTPVLEYGMSYKALGIPPEAAQFLQTREFSITDVSRWFNLPPHMLHDLTRSTFSNIEHQDIQMVKYSLRPIVKRQENELESKLLLPKERGKLVIRYNMDALLRGDLASVTAHIKEMVLTGVYNPDEGRALLNKNPRPGGSEYYTPANIVGKNNNQSNGDK
;
A
#
# COMPACT_ATOMS: atom_id res chain seq x y z
N THR A 1 -2.54 -10.66 19.41
CA THR A 1 -3.48 -11.43 20.25
C THR A 1 -3.32 -10.97 21.69
N THR A 2 -4.36 -11.04 22.52
CA THR A 2 -4.26 -10.80 23.98
C THR A 2 -4.53 -12.06 24.80
N ASN A 3 -5.08 -13.11 24.18
CA ASN A 3 -5.46 -14.37 24.82
C ASN A 3 -5.07 -15.63 24.02
N GLY A 4 -4.33 -15.50 22.91
CA GLY A 4 -3.83 -16.63 22.10
C GLY A 4 -4.86 -17.42 21.27
N LEU A 5 -6.17 -17.25 21.52
CA LEU A 5 -7.24 -18.04 20.88
C LEU A 5 -7.85 -17.37 19.65
N TRP A 6 -7.97 -16.04 19.65
CA TRP A 6 -8.63 -15.28 18.58
C TRP A 6 -7.66 -14.28 17.93
N GLY A 7 -7.55 -14.34 16.61
CA GLY A 7 -6.83 -13.34 15.83
C GLY A 7 -7.49 -11.97 15.94
N ARG A 8 -6.69 -10.89 15.92
CA ARG A 8 -7.21 -9.53 15.76
C ARG A 8 -7.20 -9.16 14.28
N GLY A 9 -8.32 -8.62 13.80
CA GLY A 9 -8.40 -8.12 12.42
C GLY A 9 -7.62 -6.81 12.24
N PRO A 10 -7.15 -6.49 11.02
CA PRO A 10 -6.44 -5.24 10.73
C PRO A 10 -7.20 -3.98 11.19
N ILE A 11 -8.52 -3.96 10.97
CA ILE A 11 -9.40 -2.85 11.37
C ILE A 11 -9.45 -2.68 12.89
N GLN A 12 -9.46 -3.78 13.65
CA GLN A 12 -9.47 -3.72 15.12
C GLN A 12 -8.16 -3.16 15.68
N VAL A 13 -7.04 -3.43 15.01
CA VAL A 13 -5.72 -2.88 15.38
C VAL A 13 -5.62 -1.41 14.98
N ALA A 14 -6.18 -1.04 13.83
CA ALA A 14 -6.14 0.30 13.28
C ALA A 14 -7.21 1.28 13.80
N LYS A 15 -8.11 0.83 14.69
CA LYS A 15 -9.30 1.57 15.11
C LYS A 15 -9.04 3.03 15.53
N ASP A 16 -7.94 3.28 16.24
CA ASP A 16 -7.62 4.60 16.79
C ASP A 16 -7.14 5.54 15.68
N ASN A 17 -6.33 5.03 14.74
CA ASN A 17 -5.90 5.79 13.56
C ASN A 17 -7.06 6.05 12.60
N ILE A 18 -7.97 5.09 12.41
CA ILE A 18 -9.20 5.29 11.62
C ILE A 18 -10.06 6.40 12.26
N GLY A 19 -10.20 6.38 13.58
CA GLY A 19 -10.90 7.43 14.34
C GLY A 19 -10.27 8.81 14.15
N LEU A 20 -8.94 8.88 14.19
CA LEU A 20 -8.18 10.11 13.94
C LEU A 20 -8.40 10.62 12.51
N GLY A 21 -8.31 9.74 11.50
CA GLY A 21 -8.56 10.09 10.10
C GLY A 21 -9.97 10.64 9.87
N LEU A 22 -10.99 9.99 10.45
CA LEU A 22 -12.38 10.45 10.37
C LEU A 22 -12.58 11.82 11.05
N ALA A 23 -11.91 12.05 12.18
CA ALA A 23 -11.94 13.34 12.86
C ALA A 23 -11.29 14.43 12.01
N ALA A 24 -10.14 14.14 11.39
CA ALA A 24 -9.45 15.04 10.48
C ALA A 24 -10.32 15.39 9.26
N GLU A 25 -10.95 14.40 8.60
CA GLU A 25 -11.85 14.65 7.47
C GLU A 25 -13.05 15.53 7.86
N LYS A 26 -13.67 15.27 9.02
CA LYS A 26 -14.76 16.10 9.55
C LYS A 26 -14.31 17.52 9.84
N PHE A 27 -13.10 17.69 10.38
CA PHE A 27 -12.50 19.00 10.60
C PHE A 27 -12.28 19.73 9.27
N GLY A 28 -11.63 19.08 8.30
CA GLY A 28 -11.39 19.64 6.97
C GLY A 28 -12.68 20.01 6.25
N ALA A 29 -13.70 19.14 6.26
CA ALA A 29 -14.99 19.44 5.67
C ALA A 29 -15.66 20.67 6.30
N LYS A 30 -15.61 20.81 7.63
CA LYS A 30 -16.10 22.00 8.33
C LYS A 30 -15.26 23.25 8.01
N PHE A 31 -13.95 23.10 7.98
CA PHE A 31 -12.99 24.15 7.65
C PHE A 31 -13.27 24.71 6.25
N PHE A 32 -13.29 23.87 5.21
CA PHE A 32 -13.56 24.32 3.85
C PHE A 32 -15.00 24.81 3.65
N LYS A 33 -16.00 24.19 4.29
CA LYS A 33 -17.41 24.63 4.19
C LYS A 33 -17.66 26.00 4.83
N LYS A 34 -17.00 26.30 5.96
CA LYS A 34 -17.22 27.55 6.71
C LYS A 34 -16.16 28.62 6.42
N GLY A 35 -15.17 28.33 5.57
CA GLY A 35 -14.08 29.27 5.27
C GLY A 35 -13.03 29.39 6.38
N GLY A 36 -12.86 28.33 7.14
CA GLY A 36 -11.61 27.98 7.80
C GLY A 36 -11.43 28.51 9.21
N ASN A 37 -11.55 29.81 9.40
CA ASN A 37 -11.35 30.46 10.70
C ASN A 37 -12.06 31.82 10.66
N LEU A 38 -11.92 32.59 11.74
CA LEU A 38 -12.25 34.01 11.77
C LEU A 38 -11.49 34.69 10.61
N LYS A 39 -12.14 34.87 9.45
CA LYS A 39 -11.51 35.45 8.25
C LYS A 39 -11.07 36.89 8.51
N SER A 40 -11.71 37.52 9.48
CA SER A 40 -11.48 38.88 9.86
C SER A 40 -12.06 39.21 11.22
N VAL A 41 -11.43 40.19 11.87
CA VAL A 41 -11.99 40.87 13.04
C VAL A 41 -12.35 42.28 12.60
N ILE A 42 -13.51 42.74 13.04
CA ILE A 42 -13.91 44.14 12.94
C ILE A 42 -13.73 44.74 14.33
N GLU A 43 -12.73 45.60 14.48
CA GLU A 43 -12.43 46.29 15.73
C GLU A 43 -13.14 47.65 15.75
N THR A 44 -13.71 48.01 16.90
CA THR A 44 -14.34 49.31 17.14
C THR A 44 -13.64 49.98 18.33
N PRO A 45 -13.25 51.26 18.22
CA PRO A 45 -12.61 51.98 19.32
C PRO A 45 -13.57 52.36 20.47
N GLY A 46 -14.89 52.16 20.31
CA GLY A 46 -15.92 52.51 21.30
C GLY A 46 -16.81 51.33 21.72
N HIS A 47 -17.75 51.59 22.63
CA HIS A 47 -18.78 50.63 23.05
C HIS A 47 -20.05 50.83 22.21
N LEU A 48 -20.49 49.80 21.48
CA LEU A 48 -21.81 49.79 20.84
C LEU A 48 -22.85 49.30 21.86
N GLY A 49 -24.03 49.93 21.88
CA GLY A 49 -25.16 49.39 22.64
C GLY A 49 -25.67 48.08 22.05
N ASP A 50 -26.29 47.23 22.88
CA ASP A 50 -26.79 45.90 22.49
C ASP A 50 -27.76 45.90 21.30
N LYS A 51 -28.50 47.00 21.12
CA LYS A 51 -29.45 47.16 20.01
C LYS A 51 -28.73 47.47 18.70
N GLU A 52 -27.81 48.44 18.74
CA GLU A 52 -27.00 48.87 17.60
C GLU A 52 -26.10 47.74 17.11
N PHE A 53 -25.51 46.97 18.03
CA PHE A 53 -24.71 45.79 17.68
C PHE A 53 -25.51 44.72 16.92
N ARG A 54 -26.76 44.45 17.35
CA ARG A 54 -27.62 43.48 16.69
C ARG A 54 -28.05 43.92 15.29
N GLU A 55 -28.42 45.18 15.13
CA GLU A 55 -28.81 45.76 13.83
C GLU A 55 -27.62 45.76 12.86
N TRP A 56 -26.43 46.14 13.34
CA TRP A 56 -25.21 46.11 12.56
C TRP A 56 -24.82 44.69 12.14
N LYS A 57 -24.86 43.73 13.07
CA LYS A 57 -24.55 42.33 12.80
C LYS A 57 -25.49 41.73 11.74
N ALA A 58 -26.79 42.03 11.82
CA ALA A 58 -27.77 41.57 10.84
C ALA A 58 -27.49 42.12 9.44
N ARG A 59 -27.20 43.44 9.32
CA ARG A 59 -26.75 44.04 8.06
C ARG A 59 -25.48 43.36 7.53
N TRP A 60 -24.49 43.13 8.40
CA TRP A 60 -23.23 42.50 8.02
C TRP A 60 -23.41 41.06 7.50
N GLU A 61 -24.23 40.25 8.18
CA GLU A 61 -24.55 38.88 7.74
C GLU A 61 -25.27 38.86 6.39
N GLU A 62 -26.19 39.81 6.14
CA GLU A 62 -26.87 39.96 4.85
C GLU A 62 -25.90 40.31 3.71
N PHE A 63 -24.96 41.24 3.95
CA PHE A 63 -23.90 41.57 2.99
C PHE A 63 -22.96 40.39 2.72
N TYR A 64 -22.64 39.58 3.74
CA TYR A 64 -21.65 38.49 3.63
C TYR A 64 -22.24 37.21 3.03
N THR A 65 -23.56 37.02 3.10
CA THR A 65 -24.25 35.80 2.64
C THR A 65 -25.05 35.97 1.35
N GLY A 66 -25.30 37.20 0.90
CA GLY A 66 -25.98 37.47 -0.37
C GLY A 66 -25.10 37.26 -1.61
N GLU A 67 -25.72 36.97 -2.76
CA GLU A 67 -25.04 36.80 -4.06
C GLU A 67 -24.20 38.01 -4.51
N MET A 68 -24.37 39.18 -3.88
CA MET A 68 -23.57 40.39 -4.12
C MET A 68 -22.25 40.45 -3.32
N GLY A 69 -22.01 39.53 -2.39
CA GLY A 69 -20.88 39.61 -1.44
C GLY A 69 -19.47 39.50 -2.05
N ASP A 70 -19.34 38.99 -3.27
CA ASP A 70 -18.02 38.74 -3.87
C ASP A 70 -17.34 39.99 -4.46
N HIS A 71 -18.07 41.10 -4.69
CA HIS A 71 -17.54 42.28 -5.41
C HIS A 71 -17.90 43.66 -4.80
N VAL A 72 -18.52 43.71 -3.63
CA VAL A 72 -18.91 44.99 -2.99
C VAL A 72 -17.93 45.34 -1.87
N THR A 73 -17.32 46.54 -1.93
CA THR A 73 -16.46 47.06 -0.87
C THR A 73 -17.33 47.45 0.35
N PRO A 74 -17.18 46.78 1.50
CA PRO A 74 -17.94 47.13 2.68
C PRO A 74 -17.50 48.49 3.22
N VAL A 75 -18.46 49.37 3.50
CA VAL A 75 -18.22 50.65 4.18
C VAL A 75 -18.44 50.44 5.68
N LEU A 76 -17.43 50.77 6.48
CA LEU A 76 -17.44 50.64 7.92
C LEU A 76 -17.75 51.99 8.58
N GLU A 77 -18.79 52.04 9.40
CA GLU A 77 -19.19 53.23 10.15
C GLU A 77 -18.39 53.34 11.48
N TYR A 78 -18.40 54.51 12.13
CA TYR A 78 -17.84 54.74 13.48
C TYR A 78 -16.32 54.47 13.68
N GLY A 79 -15.51 54.52 12.62
CA GLY A 79 -14.07 54.29 12.72
C GLY A 79 -13.70 52.81 12.95
N MET A 80 -14.63 51.90 12.62
CA MET A 80 -14.36 50.47 12.66
C MET A 80 -13.29 50.08 11.64
N SER A 81 -12.39 49.16 12.03
CA SER A 81 -11.29 48.68 11.18
C SER A 81 -11.44 47.20 10.89
N TYR A 82 -11.33 46.83 9.60
CA TYR A 82 -11.30 45.44 9.14
C TYR A 82 -9.88 44.91 9.13
N LYS A 83 -9.59 43.95 10.01
CA LYS A 83 -8.33 43.21 9.97
C LYS A 83 -8.58 41.84 9.37
N ALA A 84 -8.11 41.62 8.14
CA ALA A 84 -8.07 40.29 7.53
C ALA A 84 -7.05 39.43 8.28
N LEU A 85 -7.50 38.33 8.87
CA LEU A 85 -6.60 37.30 9.37
C LEU A 85 -6.28 36.42 8.16
N GLY A 86 -5.03 36.43 7.71
CA GLY A 86 -4.59 35.74 6.50
C GLY A 86 -4.95 34.25 6.49
N ILE A 87 -5.01 33.63 5.30
CA ILE A 87 -5.26 32.20 5.15
C ILE A 87 -4.12 31.44 5.84
N PRO A 88 -4.39 30.65 6.89
CA PRO A 88 -3.34 29.95 7.60
C PRO A 88 -2.79 28.78 6.77
N PRO A 89 -1.51 28.39 6.96
CA PRO A 89 -0.84 27.28 6.26
C PRO A 89 -1.47 25.88 6.49
N GLU A 90 -2.52 25.81 7.30
CA GLU A 90 -3.29 24.60 7.65
C GLU A 90 -3.89 23.88 6.43
N ALA A 91 -4.22 24.60 5.35
CA ALA A 91 -4.77 23.97 4.14
C ALA A 91 -3.77 23.03 3.45
N ALA A 92 -2.49 23.42 3.39
CA ALA A 92 -1.43 22.57 2.84
C ALA A 92 -1.15 21.37 3.75
N GLN A 93 -1.19 21.58 5.07
CA GLN A 93 -0.98 20.52 6.06
C GLN A 93 -2.15 19.50 6.09
N PHE A 94 -3.37 19.93 5.76
CA PHE A 94 -4.52 19.06 5.62
C PHE A 94 -4.36 18.08 4.44
N LEU A 95 -3.89 18.56 3.28
CA LEU A 95 -3.60 17.69 2.13
C LEU A 95 -2.54 16.63 2.45
N GLN A 96 -1.46 17.01 3.12
CA GLN A 96 -0.43 16.08 3.59
C GLN A 96 -0.99 15.02 4.55
N THR A 97 -1.90 15.42 5.44
CA THR A 97 -2.57 14.49 6.36
C THR A 97 -3.40 13.45 5.60
N ARG A 98 -4.08 13.85 4.52
CA ARG A 98 -4.83 12.91 3.66
C ARG A 98 -3.92 11.95 2.92
N GLU A 99 -2.80 12.42 2.38
CA GLU A 99 -1.83 11.57 1.69
C GLU A 99 -1.24 10.51 2.65
N PHE A 100 -0.90 10.92 3.88
CA PHE A 100 -0.39 9.99 4.90
C PHE A 100 -1.41 8.90 5.27
N SER A 101 -2.72 9.22 5.25
CA SER A 101 -3.78 8.26 5.56
C SER A 101 -3.81 7.06 4.59
N ILE A 102 -3.47 7.26 3.31
CA ILE A 102 -3.36 6.18 2.32
C ILE A 102 -2.23 5.23 2.71
N THR A 103 -1.09 5.79 3.12
CA THR A 103 0.07 5.01 3.57
C THR A 103 -0.23 4.26 4.88
N ASP A 104 -1.05 4.82 5.77
CA ASP A 104 -1.45 4.09 6.98
C ASP A 104 -2.36 2.90 6.66
N VAL A 105 -3.30 3.05 5.72
CA VAL A 105 -4.10 1.91 5.23
C VAL A 105 -3.20 0.84 4.62
N SER A 106 -2.22 1.23 3.80
CA SER A 106 -1.29 0.29 3.17
C SER A 106 -0.50 -0.51 4.21
N ARG A 107 -0.06 0.15 5.30
CA ARG A 107 0.62 -0.50 6.44
C ARG A 107 -0.27 -1.51 7.17
N TRP A 108 -1.54 -1.21 7.42
CA TRP A 108 -2.41 -2.11 8.19
C TRP A 108 -2.69 -3.43 7.45
N PHE A 109 -2.80 -3.37 6.13
CA PHE A 109 -3.01 -4.53 5.28
C PHE A 109 -1.71 -5.16 4.78
N ASN A 110 -0.56 -4.58 5.14
CA ASN A 110 0.75 -4.97 4.64
C ASN A 110 0.79 -4.98 3.11
N LEU A 111 0.21 -3.97 2.48
CA LEU A 111 0.19 -3.81 1.02
C LEU A 111 1.12 -2.66 0.61
N PRO A 112 1.81 -2.77 -0.52
CA PRO A 112 2.51 -1.63 -1.10
C PRO A 112 1.55 -0.48 -1.49
N PRO A 113 1.96 0.80 -1.40
CA PRO A 113 1.09 1.94 -1.69
C PRO A 113 0.51 1.98 -3.10
N HIS A 114 1.21 1.46 -4.12
CA HIS A 114 0.74 1.48 -5.51
C HIS A 114 -0.52 0.64 -5.72
N MET A 115 -0.78 -0.35 -4.86
CA MET A 115 -2.02 -1.14 -4.85
C MET A 115 -3.24 -0.31 -4.41
N LEU A 116 -3.02 0.82 -3.73
CA LEU A 116 -4.05 1.79 -3.37
C LEU A 116 -4.11 2.96 -4.36
N HIS A 117 -3.52 2.79 -5.55
CA HIS A 117 -3.39 3.83 -6.57
C HIS A 117 -2.57 5.05 -6.15
N ASP A 118 -1.76 4.94 -5.10
CA ASP A 118 -0.77 5.96 -4.77
C ASP A 118 0.52 5.72 -5.57
N LEU A 119 0.67 6.51 -6.64
CA LEU A 119 1.80 6.44 -7.57
C LEU A 119 2.77 7.61 -7.41
N THR A 120 2.61 8.46 -6.40
CA THR A 120 3.43 9.68 -6.20
C THR A 120 4.93 9.43 -6.21
N ARG A 121 5.38 8.23 -5.79
CA ARG A 121 6.80 7.84 -5.74
C ARG A 121 7.13 6.60 -6.57
N SER A 122 6.22 6.13 -7.42
CA SER A 122 6.37 4.86 -8.14
C SER A 122 6.63 5.08 -9.62
N THR A 123 7.76 4.56 -10.12
CA THR A 123 8.05 4.43 -11.55
C THR A 123 7.65 3.04 -12.05
N PHE A 124 7.40 2.86 -13.35
CA PHE A 124 7.00 1.57 -13.94
C PHE A 124 7.93 0.41 -13.57
N SER A 125 9.25 0.62 -13.61
CA SER A 125 10.24 -0.39 -13.21
C SER A 125 10.15 -0.76 -11.72
N ASN A 126 9.80 0.20 -10.86
CA ASN A 126 9.67 -0.04 -9.43
C ASN A 126 8.35 -0.77 -9.09
N ILE A 127 7.31 -0.61 -9.90
CA ILE A 127 6.00 -1.26 -9.70
C ILE A 127 6.12 -2.77 -9.85
N GLU A 128 6.81 -3.26 -10.89
CA GLU A 128 7.02 -4.71 -11.07
C GLU A 128 7.74 -5.35 -9.88
N HIS A 129 8.78 -4.68 -9.36
CA HIS A 129 9.46 -5.12 -8.15
C HIS A 129 8.55 -5.06 -6.90
N GLN A 130 7.71 -4.03 -6.78
CA GLN A 130 6.76 -3.90 -5.67
C GLN A 130 5.64 -4.95 -5.75
N ASP A 131 5.21 -5.37 -6.94
CA ASP A 131 4.27 -6.47 -7.16
C ASP A 131 4.83 -7.80 -6.65
N ILE A 132 6.09 -8.10 -7.00
CA ILE A 132 6.79 -9.30 -6.50
C ILE A 132 6.91 -9.25 -4.97
N GLN A 133 7.28 -8.10 -4.40
CA GLN A 133 7.35 -7.92 -2.95
C GLN A 133 5.99 -8.14 -2.28
N MET A 134 4.89 -7.65 -2.88
CA MET A 134 3.54 -7.87 -2.37
C MET A 134 3.24 -9.37 -2.27
N VAL A 135 3.49 -10.12 -3.34
CA VAL A 135 3.23 -11.57 -3.36
C VAL A 135 4.07 -12.28 -2.29
N LYS A 136 5.35 -11.90 -2.16
CA LYS A 136 6.29 -12.54 -1.23
C LYS A 136 5.99 -12.24 0.25
N TYR A 137 5.74 -10.99 0.60
CA TYR A 137 5.64 -10.57 2.00
C TYR A 137 4.21 -10.46 2.52
N SER A 138 3.23 -10.32 1.63
CA SER A 138 1.83 -10.07 2.02
C SER A 138 0.97 -11.31 1.77
N LEU A 139 0.98 -11.83 0.55
CA LEU A 139 0.12 -12.96 0.18
C LEU A 139 0.67 -14.30 0.64
N ARG A 140 1.97 -14.56 0.45
CA ARG A 140 2.57 -15.87 0.76
C ARG A 140 2.34 -16.33 2.20
N PRO A 141 2.44 -15.48 3.25
CA PRO A 141 2.14 -15.89 4.62
C PRO A 141 0.67 -16.30 4.81
N ILE A 142 -0.27 -15.57 4.20
CA ILE A 142 -1.71 -15.86 4.29
C ILE A 142 -2.03 -17.18 3.60
N VAL A 143 -1.52 -17.36 2.38
CA VAL A 143 -1.67 -18.57 1.59
C VAL A 143 -1.07 -19.77 2.33
N LYS A 144 0.15 -19.65 2.86
CA LYS A 144 0.80 -20.75 3.60
C LYS A 144 0.03 -21.15 4.86
N ARG A 145 -0.57 -20.18 5.56
CA ARG A 145 -1.45 -20.46 6.70
C ARG A 145 -2.67 -21.27 6.28
N GLN A 146 -3.28 -20.95 5.13
CA GLN A 146 -4.40 -21.72 4.59
C GLN A 146 -3.98 -23.12 4.13
N GLU A 147 -2.85 -23.25 3.43
CA GLU A 147 -2.29 -24.54 3.02
C GLU A 147 -2.10 -25.47 4.23
N ASN A 148 -1.45 -24.98 5.28
CA ASN A 148 -1.22 -25.76 6.51
C ASN A 148 -2.53 -26.18 7.19
N GLU A 149 -3.53 -25.29 7.20
CA GLU A 149 -4.85 -25.58 7.77
C GLU A 149 -5.59 -26.65 6.96
N LEU A 150 -5.53 -26.56 5.63
CA LEU A 150 -6.10 -27.56 4.71
C LEU A 150 -5.40 -28.90 4.87
N GLU A 151 -4.07 -28.94 4.94
CA GLU A 151 -3.30 -30.17 5.17
C GLU A 151 -3.64 -30.80 6.52
N SER A 152 -3.78 -29.99 7.57
CA SER A 152 -4.15 -30.47 8.90
C SER A 152 -5.55 -31.09 8.93
N LYS A 153 -6.52 -30.49 8.22
CA LYS A 153 -7.93 -30.90 8.29
C LYS A 153 -8.35 -31.93 7.24
N LEU A 154 -7.76 -31.89 6.04
CA LEU A 154 -8.19 -32.73 4.91
C LEU A 154 -7.34 -33.99 4.74
N LEU A 155 -6.07 -33.98 5.16
CA LEU A 155 -5.20 -35.14 5.01
C LEU A 155 -5.28 -36.06 6.23
N LEU A 156 -5.43 -37.36 5.97
CA LEU A 156 -5.37 -38.39 6.99
C LEU A 156 -3.96 -38.43 7.62
N PRO A 157 -3.82 -38.87 8.89
CA PRO A 157 -2.51 -38.95 9.54
C PRO A 157 -1.45 -39.76 8.76
N LYS A 158 -1.90 -40.76 7.97
CA LYS A 158 -1.03 -41.60 7.13
C LYS A 158 -0.56 -40.93 5.82
N GLU A 159 -1.22 -39.85 5.42
CA GLU A 159 -0.98 -39.10 4.18
C GLU A 159 -0.15 -37.83 4.42
N ARG A 160 -0.17 -37.32 5.65
CA ARG A 160 0.65 -36.17 6.08
C ARG A 160 2.14 -36.47 5.86
N GLY A 161 2.81 -35.58 5.15
CA GLY A 161 4.22 -35.74 4.74
C GLY A 161 4.44 -36.47 3.42
N LYS A 162 3.42 -37.14 2.87
CA LYS A 162 3.44 -37.72 1.51
C LYS A 162 2.72 -36.86 0.50
N LEU A 163 1.61 -36.24 0.92
CA LEU A 163 0.83 -35.31 0.12
C LEU A 163 0.94 -33.91 0.70
N VAL A 164 0.99 -32.92 -0.18
CA VAL A 164 1.11 -31.49 0.16
C VAL A 164 0.07 -30.75 -0.66
N ILE A 165 -0.67 -29.85 -0.03
CA ILE A 165 -1.65 -28.98 -0.70
C ILE A 165 -0.98 -27.63 -0.88
N ARG A 166 -0.73 -27.23 -2.14
CA ARG A 166 -0.18 -25.92 -2.46
C ARG A 166 -1.08 -25.14 -3.40
N TYR A 167 -1.21 -23.84 -3.15
CA TYR A 167 -1.75 -22.90 -4.11
C TYR A 167 -0.68 -22.51 -5.12
N ASN A 168 -1.05 -22.50 -6.40
CA ASN A 168 -0.17 -22.04 -7.47
C ASN A 168 -0.17 -20.51 -7.52
N MET A 169 0.83 -19.90 -6.87
CA MET A 169 1.07 -18.45 -6.89
C MET A 169 2.03 -18.03 -8.00
N ASP A 170 2.54 -18.99 -8.79
CA ASP A 170 3.55 -18.72 -9.82
C ASP A 170 3.00 -17.82 -10.92
N ALA A 171 1.68 -17.81 -11.14
CA ALA A 171 1.04 -16.90 -12.09
C ALA A 171 1.15 -15.43 -11.67
N LEU A 172 1.22 -15.15 -10.36
CA LEU A 172 1.35 -13.80 -9.81
C LEU A 172 2.81 -13.35 -9.72
N LEU A 173 3.75 -14.30 -9.58
CA LEU A 173 5.20 -14.05 -9.66
C LEU A 173 5.70 -14.00 -11.11
N ARG A 174 4.86 -14.38 -12.08
CA ARG A 174 5.16 -14.51 -13.51
C ARG A 174 5.25 -13.19 -14.28
N GLY A 175 5.26 -12.04 -13.59
CA GLY A 175 5.50 -10.73 -14.21
C GLY A 175 6.71 -10.74 -15.14
N ASP A 176 7.70 -11.59 -14.86
CA ASP A 176 8.77 -11.94 -15.81
C ASP A 176 9.03 -13.45 -15.88
N LEU A 177 8.14 -14.20 -16.55
CA LEU A 177 8.38 -15.61 -16.87
C LEU A 177 9.69 -15.82 -17.66
N ALA A 178 10.11 -14.82 -18.44
CA ALA A 178 11.31 -14.92 -19.26
C ALA A 178 12.57 -14.99 -18.37
N SER A 179 12.69 -14.12 -17.36
CA SER A 179 13.80 -14.19 -16.39
C SER A 179 13.82 -15.47 -15.57
N VAL A 180 12.65 -15.96 -15.12
CA VAL A 180 12.59 -17.22 -14.36
C VAL A 180 13.00 -18.41 -15.23
N THR A 181 12.50 -18.46 -16.47
CA THR A 181 12.84 -19.53 -17.41
C THR A 181 14.30 -19.45 -17.85
N ALA A 182 14.84 -18.23 -18.04
CA ALA A 182 16.24 -18.01 -18.34
C ALA A 182 17.16 -18.47 -17.19
N HIS A 183 16.80 -18.14 -15.95
CA HIS A 183 17.55 -18.60 -14.77
C HIS A 183 17.54 -20.12 -14.64
N ILE A 184 16.37 -20.76 -14.72
CA ILE A 184 16.27 -22.22 -14.65
C ILE A 184 17.05 -22.87 -15.79
N LYS A 185 16.95 -22.32 -17.00
CA LYS A 185 17.72 -22.79 -18.16
C LYS A 185 19.22 -22.71 -17.90
N GLU A 186 19.72 -21.59 -17.38
CA GLU A 186 21.14 -21.40 -17.07
C GLU A 186 21.62 -22.39 -15.99
N MET A 187 20.87 -22.57 -14.91
CA MET A 187 21.22 -23.48 -13.82
C MET A 187 21.21 -24.96 -14.25
N VAL A 188 20.30 -25.35 -15.14
CA VAL A 188 20.25 -26.70 -15.71
C VAL A 188 21.37 -26.92 -16.71
N LEU A 189 21.69 -25.91 -17.54
CA LEU A 189 22.76 -26.01 -18.53
C LEU A 189 24.15 -26.02 -17.89
N THR A 190 24.35 -25.31 -16.79
CA THR A 190 25.61 -25.26 -16.03
C THR A 190 25.83 -26.50 -15.16
N GLY A 191 24.85 -27.40 -15.08
CA GLY A 191 24.93 -28.62 -14.28
C GLY A 191 24.75 -28.39 -12.77
N VAL A 192 24.30 -27.20 -12.34
CA VAL A 192 23.98 -26.94 -10.93
C VAL A 192 22.67 -27.62 -10.52
N TYR A 193 21.69 -27.67 -11.43
CA TYR A 193 20.45 -28.42 -11.24
C TYR A 193 20.28 -29.51 -12.29
N ASN A 194 19.67 -30.63 -11.90
CA ASN A 194 19.13 -31.58 -12.86
C ASN A 194 17.76 -31.09 -13.40
N PRO A 195 17.28 -31.62 -14.53
CA PRO A 195 16.00 -31.23 -15.11
C PRO A 195 14.79 -31.40 -14.17
N ASP A 196 14.78 -32.41 -13.30
CA ASP A 196 13.71 -32.64 -12.32
C ASP A 196 13.70 -31.61 -11.20
N GLU A 197 14.87 -31.13 -10.75
CA GLU A 197 15.03 -30.02 -9.80
C GLU A 197 14.50 -28.72 -10.43
N GLY A 198 14.83 -28.45 -11.69
CA GLY A 198 14.25 -27.33 -12.44
C GLY A 198 12.72 -27.43 -12.60
N ARG A 199 12.19 -28.65 -12.80
CA ARG A 199 10.73 -28.89 -12.84
C ARG A 199 10.07 -28.72 -11.49
N ALA A 200 10.73 -29.13 -10.42
CA ALA A 200 10.25 -28.95 -9.05
C ALA A 200 10.13 -27.45 -8.70
N LEU A 201 11.06 -26.61 -9.17
CA LEU A 201 10.96 -25.14 -9.06
C LEU A 201 9.73 -24.58 -9.78
N LEU A 202 9.27 -25.24 -10.84
CA LEU A 202 8.05 -24.90 -11.60
C LEU A 202 6.80 -25.63 -11.10
N ASN A 203 6.87 -26.28 -9.93
CA ASN A 203 5.79 -27.11 -9.37
C ASN A 203 5.28 -28.18 -10.37
N LYS A 204 6.17 -28.73 -11.19
CA LYS A 204 5.88 -29.84 -12.12
C LYS A 204 6.40 -31.15 -11.56
N ASN A 205 5.68 -32.23 -11.82
CA ASN A 205 6.09 -33.57 -11.42
C ASN A 205 7.39 -34.00 -12.14
N PRO A 206 8.22 -34.85 -11.50
CA PRO A 206 9.39 -35.45 -12.12
C PRO A 206 9.03 -36.20 -13.39
N ARG A 207 9.99 -36.37 -14.31
CA ARG A 207 9.82 -37.18 -15.52
C ARG A 207 10.91 -38.24 -15.62
N PRO A 208 10.66 -39.37 -16.32
CA PRO A 208 11.70 -40.35 -16.61
C PRO A 208 12.92 -39.68 -17.29
N GLY A 209 14.13 -39.97 -16.79
CA GLY A 209 15.38 -39.39 -17.28
C GLY A 209 15.63 -37.92 -16.88
N GLY A 210 14.81 -37.34 -16.00
CA GLY A 210 15.00 -35.96 -15.51
C GLY A 210 15.98 -35.83 -14.35
N SER A 211 16.47 -36.93 -13.80
CA SER A 211 17.37 -36.95 -12.65
C SER A 211 18.86 -36.88 -13.03
N GLU A 212 19.17 -37.01 -14.32
CA GLU A 212 20.52 -36.92 -14.87
C GLU A 212 20.95 -35.46 -15.07
N TYR A 213 22.17 -35.13 -14.65
CA TYR A 213 22.74 -33.80 -14.87
C TYR A 213 23.22 -33.65 -16.31
N TYR A 214 22.93 -32.50 -16.92
CA TYR A 214 23.55 -32.15 -18.19
C TYR A 214 24.95 -31.61 -17.95
N THR A 215 25.93 -32.20 -18.62
CA THR A 215 27.30 -31.67 -18.64
C THR A 215 27.46 -30.74 -19.84
N PRO A 216 27.85 -29.47 -19.65
CA PRO A 216 28.16 -28.57 -20.75
C PRO A 216 29.26 -29.19 -21.63
N ALA A 217 28.99 -29.34 -22.93
CA ALA A 217 29.94 -29.94 -23.88
C ALA A 217 31.29 -29.20 -23.96
N ASN A 218 31.33 -27.94 -23.54
CA ASN A 218 32.51 -27.08 -23.48
C ASN A 218 33.34 -27.19 -22.19
N ILE A 219 32.87 -27.90 -21.16
CA ILE A 219 33.59 -28.11 -19.88
C ILE A 219 34.13 -29.54 -19.75
N VAL A 220 34.02 -30.37 -20.80
CA VAL A 220 34.70 -31.67 -20.85
C VAL A 220 36.21 -31.44 -20.96
N GLY A 221 36.84 -31.21 -19.80
CA GLY A 221 38.27 -31.09 -19.65
C GLY A 221 38.93 -32.37 -20.16
N LYS A 222 40.04 -32.19 -20.90
CA LYS A 222 40.96 -33.24 -21.32
C LYS A 222 41.26 -34.19 -20.16
N ASN A 223 40.53 -35.29 -20.03
CA ASN A 223 40.86 -36.43 -19.17
C ASN A 223 40.19 -37.67 -19.72
N ASN A 224 40.58 -38.07 -20.94
CA ASN A 224 40.53 -39.45 -21.36
C ASN A 224 41.96 -39.88 -21.67
N ASN A 225 42.74 -40.16 -20.63
CA ASN A 225 43.86 -41.10 -20.77
C ASN A 225 43.23 -42.44 -21.16
N GLN A 226 43.31 -42.77 -22.44
CA GLN A 226 43.15 -44.14 -22.89
C GLN A 226 44.27 -44.96 -22.25
N SER A 227 43.92 -45.76 -21.24
CA SER A 227 44.67 -46.95 -20.90
C SER A 227 44.56 -47.91 -22.09
N ASN A 228 45.47 -47.78 -23.06
CA ASN A 228 45.70 -48.86 -24.01
C ASN A 228 46.28 -50.03 -23.22
N GLY A 229 45.42 -51.01 -22.96
CA GLY A 229 45.83 -52.31 -22.47
C GLY A 229 46.64 -53.03 -23.54
N ASP A 230 47.78 -53.55 -23.10
CA ASP A 230 48.69 -54.41 -23.85
C ASP A 230 47.97 -55.53 -24.60
N LYS A 231 48.33 -55.70 -25.87
CA LYS A 231 48.48 -56.98 -26.56
C LYS A 231 49.68 -56.91 -27.49
#